data_AF-A0A1Y3NCW0-F1
#
_entry.id   AF-A0A1Y3NCW0-F1
#
_cell.length_a   1.000
_cell.length_b   1.000
_cell.length_c   1.000
_cell.angle_alpha   90.00
_cell.angle_beta   90.00
_cell.angle_gamma   90.00
#
_symmetry.space_group_name_H-M   'P 1'
#
loop_
_entity.id
_entity.type
_entity.pdbx_description
1 polymer ?
#
loop_
_entity_poly.entity_id
_entity_poly.type
_entity_poly.pdbx_seq_one_letter_code
_entity_poly.pdbx_strand_id
1 'polypeptide(L)'
;MFLGVPKLKRRLSINTLTETIDDQLLQCDNLRRKLNKVQTQLNEIREKVHSEGKQKPQLEILIIEAQEIINNTGKEIDEKNIMVKKAEELDAKLEANGRDVVSLENKKLNDKIEGSKEEFRKFRIDFHDNLKQIKTRLAKYEYYSEHYEQYNEHNEHNSEQEEQCSEHNEYIEYNSEPSEQSECNNVVQS
;
A
#
# COMPACT_ATOMS: atom_id res chain seq x y z
N MET A 1 28.53 28.26 -48.13
CA MET A 1 28.39 28.04 -46.68
C MET A 1 27.06 27.34 -46.44
N PHE A 2 27.03 26.19 -45.78
CA PHE A 2 25.79 25.59 -45.30
C PHE A 2 25.57 26.00 -43.85
N LEU A 3 24.36 26.44 -43.52
CA LEU A 3 23.99 26.86 -42.17
C LEU A 3 23.91 25.63 -41.25
N GLY A 4 24.45 25.74 -40.04
CA GLY A 4 24.42 24.68 -39.05
C GLY A 4 23.00 24.47 -38.51
N VAL A 5 22.25 23.55 -39.12
CA VAL A 5 20.94 23.12 -38.61
C VAL A 5 21.16 22.43 -37.25
N PRO A 6 20.56 22.89 -36.15
CA PRO A 6 20.63 22.18 -34.87
C PRO A 6 20.06 20.77 -35.06
N LYS A 7 20.84 19.72 -34.70
CA LYS A 7 20.36 18.33 -34.75
C LYS A 7 19.22 18.15 -33.74
N LEU A 8 17.97 18.35 -34.18
CA LEU A 8 16.77 18.05 -33.41
C LEU A 8 16.83 16.59 -32.94
N LYS A 9 16.88 16.35 -31.62
CA LYS A 9 16.78 15.01 -31.02
C LYS A 9 15.54 14.32 -31.65
N ARG A 10 15.73 13.23 -32.42
CA ARG A 10 14.63 12.56 -33.16
C ARG A 10 13.57 12.02 -32.20
N ARG A 11 12.50 12.77 -31.96
CA ARG A 11 11.29 12.29 -31.30
C ARG A 11 10.53 11.39 -32.27
N LEU A 12 10.73 10.07 -32.19
CA LEU A 12 9.95 9.12 -32.99
C LEU A 12 8.51 9.05 -32.46
N SER A 13 7.56 9.33 -33.37
CA SER A 13 6.15 8.89 -33.33
C SER A 13 5.37 9.04 -32.01
N ILE A 14 4.93 10.27 -31.75
CA ILE A 14 3.56 10.70 -31.36
C ILE A 14 2.81 9.96 -30.21
N ASN A 15 2.72 8.63 -30.20
CA ASN A 15 1.99 7.85 -29.17
C ASN A 15 2.91 7.11 -28.18
N THR A 16 4.22 7.04 -28.44
CA THR A 16 5.21 6.59 -27.44
C THR A 16 6.15 7.75 -27.16
N LEU A 17 5.92 8.47 -26.06
CA LEU A 17 6.87 9.45 -25.56
C LEU A 17 8.16 8.71 -25.17
N THR A 18 9.16 8.74 -26.05
CA THR A 18 10.49 8.16 -25.82
C THR A 18 11.22 8.96 -24.75
N GLU A 19 10.93 8.58 -23.51
CA GLU A 19 11.45 9.16 -22.28
C GLU A 19 12.99 9.12 -22.26
N THR A 20 13.58 10.27 -21.95
CA THR A 20 15.04 10.43 -21.92
C THR A 20 15.60 10.12 -20.55
N ILE A 21 16.93 9.94 -20.46
CA ILE A 21 17.62 9.76 -19.17
C ILE A 21 17.43 11.03 -18.32
N ASP A 22 17.52 12.21 -18.94
CA ASP A 22 17.22 13.53 -18.37
C ASP A 22 15.83 13.55 -17.69
N ASP A 23 14.79 13.04 -18.37
CA ASP A 23 13.42 12.92 -17.83
C ASP A 23 13.37 11.99 -16.61
N GLN A 24 14.10 10.85 -16.65
CA GLN A 24 14.07 9.86 -15.58
C GLN A 24 14.82 10.32 -14.32
N LEU A 25 15.93 11.05 -14.47
CA LEU A 25 16.62 11.72 -13.35
C LEU A 25 15.70 12.74 -12.66
N LEU A 26 15.01 13.59 -13.45
CA LEU A 26 14.03 14.53 -12.91
C LEU A 26 12.84 13.81 -12.24
N GLN A 27 12.48 12.62 -12.73
CA GLN A 27 11.46 11.80 -12.10
C GLN A 27 11.92 11.23 -10.76
N CYS A 28 13.16 10.74 -10.59
CA CYS A 28 13.69 10.28 -9.29
C CYS A 28 13.42 11.28 -8.16
N ASP A 29 13.77 12.56 -8.37
CA ASP A 29 13.52 13.64 -7.40
C ASP A 29 12.02 13.85 -7.12
N ASN A 30 11.18 13.75 -8.14
CA ASN A 30 9.73 13.88 -7.98
C ASN A 30 9.08 12.67 -7.29
N LEU A 31 9.62 11.46 -7.46
CA LEU A 31 9.22 10.28 -6.68
C LEU A 31 9.62 10.48 -5.21
N ARG A 32 10.85 10.94 -4.95
CA ARG A 32 11.35 11.22 -3.58
C ARG A 32 10.52 12.29 -2.87
N ARG A 33 10.16 13.39 -3.55
CA ARG A 33 9.26 14.43 -3.01
C ARG A 33 7.87 13.89 -2.68
N LYS A 34 7.29 13.03 -3.54
CA LYS A 34 6.00 12.37 -3.28
C LYS A 34 6.07 11.42 -2.08
N LEU A 35 7.14 10.64 -1.96
CA LEU A 35 7.36 9.72 -0.84
C LEU A 35 7.52 10.48 0.48
N ASN A 36 8.36 11.51 0.49
CA ASN A 36 8.56 12.39 1.66
C ASN A 36 7.23 13.00 2.13
N LYS A 37 6.36 13.47 1.24
CA LYS A 37 5.04 14.00 1.63
C LYS A 37 4.20 12.95 2.38
N VAL A 38 4.22 11.69 1.95
CA VAL A 38 3.46 10.63 2.62
C VAL A 38 4.12 10.19 3.93
N GLN A 39 5.45 10.27 4.05
CA GLN A 39 6.14 10.14 5.35
C GLN A 39 5.73 11.23 6.33
N THR A 40 5.58 12.49 5.87
CA THR A 40 5.06 13.57 6.72
C THR A 40 3.65 13.26 7.22
N GLN A 41 2.74 12.80 6.35
CA GLN A 41 1.38 12.41 6.75
C GLN A 41 1.37 11.23 7.75
N LEU A 42 2.26 10.24 7.58
CA LEU A 42 2.43 9.14 8.56
C LEU A 42 2.93 9.64 9.92
N ASN A 43 3.82 10.65 9.93
CA ASN A 43 4.31 11.26 11.16
C ASN A 43 3.22 12.10 11.85
N GLU A 44 2.48 12.93 11.10
CA GLU A 44 1.32 13.69 11.60
C GLU A 44 0.29 12.77 12.29
N ILE A 45 0.01 11.59 11.70
CA ILE A 45 -0.88 10.59 12.31
C ILE A 45 -0.28 10.01 13.60
N ARG A 46 1.02 9.66 13.62
CA ARG A 46 1.68 9.18 14.85
C ARG A 46 1.67 10.22 15.98
N GLU A 47 1.91 11.49 15.66
CA GLU A 47 1.90 12.58 16.63
C GLU A 47 0.51 12.78 17.23
N LYS A 48 -0.56 12.76 16.41
CA LYS A 48 -1.95 12.74 16.90
C LYS A 48 -2.19 11.58 17.89
N VAL A 49 -1.89 10.35 17.48
CA VAL A 49 -2.11 9.13 18.29
C VAL A 49 -1.37 9.19 19.63
N HIS A 50 -0.14 9.69 19.63
CA HIS A 50 0.63 9.90 20.86
C HIS A 50 0.01 10.99 21.75
N SER A 51 -0.48 12.09 21.16
CA SER A 51 -1.11 13.20 21.89
C SER A 51 -2.50 12.87 22.46
N GLU A 52 -3.25 11.99 21.79
CA GLU A 52 -4.57 11.54 22.23
C GLU A 52 -4.49 10.41 23.27
N GLY A 53 -3.35 9.73 23.38
CA GLY A 53 -3.18 8.52 24.20
C GLY A 53 -3.92 7.28 23.68
N LYS A 54 -4.67 7.39 22.58
CA LYS A 54 -5.55 6.34 22.01
C LYS A 54 -4.76 5.29 21.20
N GLN A 55 -3.72 4.70 21.80
CA GLN A 55 -2.99 3.60 21.18
C GLN A 55 -3.90 2.37 21.03
N LYS A 56 -4.17 1.99 19.77
CA LYS A 56 -5.03 0.86 19.38
C LYS A 56 -4.14 -0.16 18.68
N PRO A 57 -3.66 -1.23 19.34
CA PRO A 57 -2.61 -2.10 18.80
C PRO A 57 -2.92 -2.68 17.41
N GLN A 58 -4.18 -3.00 17.13
CA GLN A 58 -4.62 -3.48 15.80
C GLN A 58 -4.44 -2.44 14.68
N LEU A 59 -4.53 -1.14 15.01
CA LEU A 59 -4.32 -0.05 14.05
C LEU A 59 -2.85 0.37 13.97
N GLU A 60 -2.06 0.18 15.04
CA GLU A 60 -0.61 0.41 14.99
C GLU A 60 0.10 -0.46 13.94
N ILE A 61 -0.43 -1.67 13.68
CA ILE A 61 0.02 -2.52 12.56
C ILE A 61 -0.06 -1.78 11.22
N LEU A 62 -1.13 -1.01 10.96
CA LEU A 62 -1.26 -0.21 9.72
C LEU A 62 -0.19 0.88 9.61
N ILE A 63 0.20 1.47 10.74
CA ILE A 63 1.28 2.48 10.85
C ILE A 63 2.66 1.84 10.64
N ILE A 64 2.86 0.61 11.09
CA ILE A 64 4.10 -0.16 10.89
C ILE A 64 4.22 -0.61 9.43
N GLU A 65 3.20 -1.24 8.86
CA GLU A 65 3.18 -1.64 7.44
C GLU A 65 3.36 -0.43 6.50
N ALA A 66 2.71 0.71 6.80
CA ALA A 66 2.90 1.95 6.05
C ALA A 66 4.36 2.43 6.09
N GLN A 67 5.02 2.36 7.25
CA GLN A 67 6.43 2.73 7.40
C GLN A 67 7.36 1.79 6.64
N GLU A 68 7.09 0.48 6.67
CA GLU A 68 7.90 -0.50 5.97
C GLU A 68 7.84 -0.29 4.45
N ILE A 69 6.64 -0.09 3.89
CA ILE A 69 6.48 0.20 2.46
C ILE A 69 7.19 1.51 2.09
N ILE A 70 7.12 2.55 2.92
CA ILE A 70 7.90 3.79 2.68
C ILE A 70 9.41 3.51 2.71
N ASN A 71 9.90 2.77 3.71
CA ASN A 71 11.33 2.49 3.87
C ASN A 71 11.89 1.68 2.70
N ASN A 72 11.15 0.67 2.22
CA ASN A 72 11.57 -0.16 1.11
C ASN A 72 11.46 0.59 -0.22
N THR A 73 10.36 1.29 -0.47
CA THR A 73 10.22 2.20 -1.64
C THR A 73 11.33 3.26 -1.67
N GLY A 74 11.75 3.77 -0.51
CA GLY A 74 12.84 4.75 -0.39
C GLY A 74 14.20 4.21 -0.85
N LYS A 75 14.53 2.97 -0.49
CA LYS A 75 15.74 2.27 -0.98
C LYS A 75 15.68 2.08 -2.49
N GLU A 76 14.54 1.62 -3.01
CA GLU A 76 14.34 1.40 -4.44
C GLU A 76 14.51 2.69 -5.27
N ILE A 77 14.04 3.85 -4.77
CA ILE A 77 14.30 5.15 -5.41
C ILE A 77 15.82 5.39 -5.55
N ASP A 78 16.60 5.15 -4.50
CA ASP A 78 18.05 5.39 -4.53
C ASP A 78 18.78 4.38 -5.43
N GLU A 79 18.41 3.11 -5.40
CA GLU A 79 18.93 2.08 -6.31
C GLU A 79 18.64 2.43 -7.79
N LYS A 80 17.40 2.81 -8.10
CA LYS A 80 17.02 3.20 -9.46
C LYS A 80 17.64 4.52 -9.89
N ASN A 81 17.86 5.49 -8.98
CA ASN A 81 18.62 6.71 -9.25
C ASN A 81 20.08 6.40 -9.63
N ILE A 82 20.73 5.49 -8.90
CA ILE A 82 22.08 4.98 -9.24
C ILE A 82 22.09 4.28 -10.60
N MET A 83 21.04 3.51 -10.93
CA MET A 83 20.89 2.88 -12.25
C MET A 83 20.74 3.90 -13.38
N VAL A 84 19.89 4.92 -13.24
CA VAL A 84 19.67 5.94 -14.28
C VAL A 84 20.94 6.77 -14.51
N LYS A 85 21.71 7.09 -13.46
CA LYS A 85 23.05 7.73 -13.60
C LYS A 85 24.06 6.86 -14.32
N LYS A 86 24.04 5.54 -14.11
CA LYS A 86 24.86 4.59 -14.90
C LYS A 86 24.42 4.56 -16.37
N ALA A 87 23.13 4.74 -16.67
CA ALA A 87 22.67 4.88 -18.06
C ALA A 87 23.12 6.21 -18.69
N GLU A 88 23.14 7.31 -17.93
CA GLU A 88 23.69 8.62 -18.35
C GLU A 88 25.17 8.49 -18.76
N GLU A 89 25.99 7.84 -17.92
CA GLU A 89 27.39 7.55 -18.25
C GLU A 89 27.54 6.69 -19.52
N LEU A 90 26.63 5.75 -19.77
CA LEU A 90 26.68 4.88 -20.94
C LEU A 90 26.28 5.63 -22.22
N ASP A 91 25.31 6.56 -22.15
CA ASP A 91 24.93 7.38 -23.31
C ASP A 91 26.01 8.41 -23.65
N ALA A 92 26.69 8.98 -22.63
CA ALA A 92 27.86 9.82 -22.83
C ALA A 92 29.02 9.07 -23.51
N LYS A 93 29.26 7.80 -23.14
CA LYS A 93 30.25 6.91 -23.80
C LYS A 93 29.83 6.59 -25.24
N LEU A 94 28.53 6.37 -25.49
CA LEU A 94 27.99 6.09 -26.82
C LEU A 94 28.10 7.30 -27.78
N GLU A 95 27.85 8.52 -27.28
CA GLU A 95 28.09 9.76 -28.05
C GLU A 95 29.59 9.99 -28.32
N ALA A 96 30.46 9.76 -27.32
CA ALA A 96 31.92 9.86 -27.50
C ALA A 96 32.48 8.85 -28.53
N ASN A 97 31.91 7.65 -28.59
CA ASN A 97 32.22 6.63 -29.60
C ASN A 97 31.65 6.95 -31.00
N GLY A 98 30.89 8.03 -31.15
CA GLY A 98 30.15 8.38 -32.36
C GLY A 98 28.87 7.54 -32.50
N ARG A 99 27.73 8.12 -32.11
CA ARG A 99 26.39 7.50 -32.17
C ARG A 99 25.98 6.97 -33.56
N ASP A 100 26.53 7.53 -34.64
CA ASP A 100 26.30 7.08 -36.02
C ASP A 100 27.19 5.89 -36.46
N VAL A 101 28.16 5.45 -35.64
CA VAL A 101 29.02 4.29 -35.93
C VAL A 101 28.32 3.00 -35.53
N VAL A 102 27.96 2.18 -36.52
CA VAL A 102 27.30 0.86 -36.32
C VAL A 102 28.32 -0.19 -35.87
N SER A 103 28.76 -0.11 -34.61
CA SER A 103 29.60 -1.11 -33.97
C SER A 103 28.79 -2.04 -33.07
N LEU A 104 29.27 -3.29 -32.90
CA LEU A 104 28.69 -4.24 -31.95
C LEU A 104 28.75 -3.73 -30.50
N GLU A 105 29.70 -2.84 -30.20
CA GLU A 105 29.85 -2.20 -28.90
C GLU A 105 28.81 -1.10 -28.68
N ASN A 106 28.61 -0.19 -29.64
CA ASN A 106 27.57 0.84 -29.57
C ASN A 106 26.17 0.22 -29.47
N LYS A 107 25.93 -0.92 -30.14
CA LYS A 107 24.70 -1.70 -29.92
C LYS A 107 24.59 -2.19 -28.46
N LYS A 108 25.62 -2.85 -27.91
CA LYS A 108 25.63 -3.32 -26.52
C LYS A 108 25.45 -2.20 -25.49
N LEU A 109 25.93 -0.99 -25.78
CA LEU A 109 25.69 0.20 -24.95
C LEU A 109 24.21 0.62 -25.03
N ASN A 110 23.65 0.76 -26.23
CA ASN A 110 22.26 1.14 -26.44
C ASN A 110 21.26 0.12 -25.83
N ASP A 111 21.51 -1.18 -26.02
CA ASP A 111 20.68 -2.25 -25.47
C ASP A 111 20.63 -2.21 -23.92
N LYS A 112 21.75 -1.84 -23.26
CA LYS A 112 21.80 -1.62 -21.80
C LYS A 112 21.02 -0.36 -21.39
N ILE A 113 21.21 0.75 -22.12
CA ILE A 113 20.55 2.03 -21.83
C ILE A 113 19.03 1.88 -21.88
N GLU A 114 18.48 1.27 -22.93
CA GLU A 114 17.03 1.08 -23.03
C GLU A 114 16.51 0.04 -22.02
N GLY A 115 17.31 -0.98 -21.68
CA GLY A 115 17.03 -1.89 -20.57
C GLY A 115 16.85 -1.17 -19.22
N SER A 116 17.78 -0.29 -18.86
CA SER A 116 17.66 0.53 -17.64
C SER A 116 16.48 1.49 -17.68
N LYS A 117 16.16 2.10 -18.83
CA LYS A 117 14.95 2.94 -18.94
C LYS A 117 13.67 2.15 -18.71
N GLU A 118 13.60 0.94 -19.24
CA GLU A 118 12.43 0.07 -19.11
C GLU A 118 12.28 -0.47 -17.68
N GLU A 119 13.38 -0.79 -17.00
CA GLU A 119 13.38 -1.11 -15.57
C GLU A 119 12.90 0.08 -14.73
N PHE A 120 13.27 1.31 -15.09
CA PHE A 120 12.78 2.51 -14.43
C PHE A 120 11.28 2.77 -14.65
N ARG A 121 10.76 2.50 -15.86
CA ARG A 121 9.31 2.59 -16.16
C ARG A 121 8.49 1.62 -15.31
N LYS A 122 8.97 0.39 -15.13
CA LYS A 122 8.33 -0.61 -14.26
C LYS A 122 8.30 -0.16 -12.81
N PHE A 123 9.46 0.20 -12.26
CA PHE A 123 9.57 0.75 -10.90
C PHE A 123 8.63 1.93 -10.65
N ARG A 124 8.38 2.79 -11.63
CA ARG A 124 7.40 3.88 -11.50
C ARG A 124 5.95 3.43 -11.34
N ILE A 125 5.57 2.31 -11.95
CA ILE A 125 4.25 1.69 -11.77
C ILE A 125 4.18 1.11 -10.35
N ASP A 126 5.18 0.33 -9.96
CA ASP A 126 5.29 -0.29 -8.63
C ASP A 126 5.26 0.78 -7.51
N PHE A 127 6.00 1.88 -7.67
CA PHE A 127 5.97 3.06 -6.81
C PHE A 127 4.57 3.68 -6.68
N HIS A 128 3.80 3.72 -7.77
CA HIS A 128 2.46 4.29 -7.77
C HIS A 128 1.45 3.41 -7.02
N ASP A 129 1.58 2.08 -7.11
CA ASP A 129 0.80 1.16 -6.29
C ASP A 129 1.29 1.11 -4.83
N ASN A 130 2.59 1.27 -4.55
CA ASN A 130 3.11 1.45 -3.18
C ASN A 130 2.54 2.73 -2.53
N LEU A 131 2.50 3.86 -3.25
CA LEU A 131 1.83 5.08 -2.75
C LEU A 131 0.34 4.88 -2.48
N LYS A 132 -0.36 4.11 -3.31
CA LYS A 132 -1.78 3.76 -3.13
C LYS A 132 -1.94 2.89 -1.87
N GLN A 133 -1.12 1.86 -1.73
CA GLN A 133 -1.09 0.97 -0.57
C GLN A 133 -0.85 1.71 0.76
N ILE A 134 0.11 2.65 0.80
CA ILE A 134 0.38 3.45 2.00
C ILE A 134 -0.85 4.31 2.32
N LYS A 135 -1.39 5.05 1.33
CA LYS A 135 -2.57 5.90 1.54
C LYS A 135 -3.80 5.12 2.01
N THR A 136 -4.02 3.91 1.51
CA THR A 136 -5.11 3.03 1.99
C THR A 136 -4.92 2.63 3.45
N ARG A 137 -3.67 2.45 3.91
CA ARG A 137 -3.37 2.17 5.33
C ARG A 137 -3.59 3.39 6.21
N LEU A 138 -3.16 4.58 5.78
CA LEU A 138 -3.42 5.84 6.50
C LEU A 138 -4.93 6.12 6.61
N ALA A 139 -5.67 6.05 5.50
CA ALA A 139 -7.12 6.30 5.51
C ALA A 139 -7.90 5.26 6.33
N LYS A 140 -7.46 3.99 6.36
CA LYS A 140 -8.00 2.98 7.30
C LYS A 140 -7.70 3.36 8.75
N TYR A 141 -6.49 3.83 9.05
CA TYR A 141 -6.13 4.27 10.40
C TYR A 141 -7.04 5.41 10.86
N GLU A 142 -7.17 6.47 10.06
CA GLU A 142 -7.99 7.64 10.37
C GLU A 142 -9.45 7.23 10.62
N TYR A 143 -10.06 6.51 9.67
CA TYR A 143 -11.44 6.02 9.79
C TYR A 143 -11.67 5.16 11.05
N TYR A 144 -10.87 4.11 11.27
CA TYR A 144 -11.06 3.24 12.42
C TYR A 144 -10.61 3.86 13.74
N SER A 145 -9.77 4.89 13.74
CA SER A 145 -9.47 5.62 14.98
C SER A 145 -10.67 6.47 15.41
N GLU A 146 -11.28 7.21 14.48
CA GLU A 146 -12.49 8.01 14.71
C GLU A 146 -13.68 7.16 15.17
N HIS A 147 -13.91 6.00 14.54
CA HIS A 147 -15.10 5.17 14.78
C HIS A 147 -14.92 4.10 15.88
N TYR A 148 -13.77 4.05 16.56
CA TYR A 148 -13.47 3.01 17.56
C TYR A 148 -14.39 3.06 18.78
N GLU A 149 -14.76 4.26 19.23
CA GLU A 149 -15.52 4.47 20.48
C GLU A 149 -16.93 3.88 20.36
N GLN A 150 -17.57 4.01 19.20
CA GLN A 150 -18.87 3.40 18.89
C GLN A 150 -18.85 1.85 18.82
N TYR A 151 -17.67 1.23 18.72
CA TYR A 151 -17.54 -0.23 18.57
C TYR A 151 -17.24 -0.97 19.88
N ASN A 152 -16.80 -0.27 20.92
CA ASN A 152 -16.57 -0.85 22.25
C ASN A 152 -17.81 -0.76 23.16
N GLU A 153 -18.57 0.34 23.12
CA GLU A 153 -19.80 0.51 23.93
C GLU A 153 -20.84 -0.60 23.68
N HIS A 154 -20.85 -1.23 22.51
CA HIS A 154 -21.73 -2.36 22.17
C HIS A 154 -21.18 -3.76 22.54
N ASN A 155 -19.92 -3.88 22.96
CA ASN A 155 -19.36 -5.16 23.40
C ASN A 155 -19.36 -5.29 24.93
N GLU A 156 -19.02 -4.23 25.67
CA GLU A 156 -19.01 -4.27 27.15
C GLU A 156 -20.43 -4.50 27.72
N HIS A 157 -21.46 -3.92 27.10
CA HIS A 157 -22.84 -4.05 27.56
C HIS A 157 -23.50 -5.41 27.28
N ASN A 158 -22.91 -6.27 26.44
CA ASN A 158 -23.37 -7.65 26.26
C ASN A 158 -22.75 -8.60 27.30
N SER A 159 -21.53 -8.34 27.79
CA SER A 159 -20.91 -9.15 28.85
C SER A 159 -21.61 -9.02 30.21
N GLU A 160 -22.15 -7.84 30.55
CA GLU A 160 -22.78 -7.61 31.85
C GLU A 160 -24.21 -8.20 31.98
N GLN A 161 -24.86 -8.56 30.87
CA GLN A 161 -26.24 -9.06 30.88
C GLN A 161 -26.33 -10.59 31.01
N GLU A 162 -25.35 -11.36 30.55
CA GLU A 162 -25.37 -12.83 30.69
C GLU A 162 -25.04 -13.28 32.12
N GLU A 163 -24.33 -12.49 32.92
CA GLU A 163 -23.94 -12.84 34.31
C GLU A 163 -25.03 -12.55 35.36
N GLN A 164 -26.08 -11.78 35.04
CA GLN A 164 -27.16 -11.45 36.01
C GLN A 164 -28.41 -12.34 35.95
N CYS A 165 -28.45 -13.35 35.06
CA CYS A 165 -29.61 -14.25 34.91
C CYS A 165 -29.43 -15.65 35.53
N SER A 166 -28.38 -15.88 36.32
CA SER A 166 -28.07 -17.18 36.95
C SER A 166 -28.39 -17.26 38.46
N GLU A 167 -28.33 -16.15 39.20
CA GLU A 167 -28.40 -16.15 40.68
C GLU A 167 -29.77 -15.78 41.29
N HIS A 168 -30.88 -16.28 40.75
CA HIS A 168 -32.15 -16.29 41.49
C HIS A 168 -33.13 -17.43 41.07
N ASN A 169 -33.09 -18.54 41.81
CA ASN A 169 -34.26 -19.19 42.44
C ASN A 169 -33.88 -20.58 42.97
N GLU A 170 -33.49 -20.66 44.24
CA GLU A 170 -33.43 -21.92 44.99
C GLU A 170 -34.72 -22.11 45.82
N TYR A 171 -35.25 -23.33 45.79
CA TYR A 171 -36.24 -23.92 46.72
C TYR A 171 -37.52 -23.14 47.12
N ILE A 172 -38.66 -23.62 46.61
CA ILE A 172 -39.79 -24.02 47.46
C ILE A 172 -40.26 -25.43 47.04
N GLU A 173 -40.24 -26.39 47.96
CA GLU A 173 -40.93 -27.68 47.82
C GLU A 173 -42.41 -27.52 48.18
N TYR A 174 -43.32 -28.33 47.61
CA TYR A 174 -44.06 -29.35 48.39
C TYR A 174 -44.87 -30.30 47.49
N ASN A 175 -44.96 -31.55 47.93
CA ASN A 175 -45.48 -32.71 47.20
C ASN A 175 -47.01 -32.70 46.94
N SER A 176 -47.46 -33.36 45.86
CA SER A 176 -48.70 -34.18 45.80
C SER A 176 -48.83 -35.02 44.51
N GLU A 177 -48.33 -36.25 44.54
CA GLU A 177 -48.84 -37.40 43.74
C GLU A 177 -49.70 -38.30 44.66
N PRO A 178 -50.41 -39.36 44.19
CA PRO A 178 -50.62 -39.88 42.82
C PRO A 178 -52.10 -39.67 42.39
N SER A 179 -52.83 -40.42 41.52
CA SER A 179 -52.65 -41.62 40.65
C SER A 179 -53.69 -41.54 39.48
N GLU A 180 -53.95 -42.45 38.53
CA GLU A 180 -53.47 -43.80 38.15
C GLU A 180 -54.02 -44.19 36.74
N GLN A 181 -53.41 -45.16 36.04
CA GLN A 181 -54.04 -45.99 34.95
C GLN A 181 -54.59 -45.22 33.71
N SER A 182 -55.03 -45.81 32.59
CA SER A 182 -54.67 -47.03 31.82
C SER A 182 -55.10 -46.80 30.34
N GLU A 183 -54.62 -47.62 29.38
CA GLU A 183 -55.25 -47.86 28.06
C GLU A 183 -55.40 -46.66 27.07
N CYS A 184 -55.75 -46.83 25.79
CA CYS A 184 -55.30 -47.76 24.73
C CYS A 184 -55.84 -47.29 23.36
N ASN A 185 -55.11 -47.60 22.28
CA ASN A 185 -55.63 -47.87 20.91
C ASN A 185 -56.49 -46.84 20.11
N ASN A 186 -55.90 -46.42 18.99
CA ASN A 186 -56.45 -46.48 17.60
C ASN A 186 -57.54 -45.52 17.07
N VAL A 187 -57.42 -45.29 15.75
CA VAL A 187 -58.50 -45.05 14.75
C VAL A 187 -59.24 -43.69 14.81
N VAL A 188 -59.61 -43.03 13.69
CA VAL A 188 -59.08 -42.88 12.31
C VAL A 188 -59.98 -41.84 11.59
N GLN A 189 -59.53 -41.21 10.50
CA GLN A 189 -60.32 -40.30 9.62
C GLN A 189 -60.77 -38.97 10.27
N SER A 190 -61.11 -37.93 9.50
CA SER A 190 -61.34 -37.86 8.04
C SER A 190 -60.28 -37.05 7.29
#